data_AF-A0A1A3KXX1-F1
#
_entry.id   AF-A0A1A3KXX1-F1
#
_cell.length_a   1.000
_cell.length_b   1.000
_cell.length_c   1.000
_cell.angle_alpha   90.00
_cell.angle_beta   90.00
_cell.angle_gamma   90.00
#
_symmetry.space_group_name_H-M   'P 1'
#
loop_
_entity.id
_entity.type
_entity.pdbx_description
1 polymer ?
#
loop_
_entity_poly.entity_id
_entity_poly.type
_entity_poly.pdbx_seq_one_letter_code
_entity_poly.pdbx_strand_id
1 'polypeptide(L)'
;MQIGDEIAIHDHIAISVDGQVIDGEVIVDQFAIAGEMLPLSVSVGEVVRGGWVVMRGRLVAYAPAVGNETTLGRIISRVEGSA
;
A
#
# COMPACT_ATOMS: atom_id res chain seq x y z
N MET A 1 -8.22 -6.49 -8.76
CA MET A 1 -6.75 -6.63 -8.72
C MET A 1 -6.45 -8.11 -8.65
N GLN A 2 -5.58 -8.61 -9.51
CA GLN A 2 -5.07 -9.98 -9.46
C GLN A 2 -3.62 -9.99 -8.96
N ILE A 3 -3.14 -11.15 -8.50
CA ILE A 3 -1.72 -11.32 -8.18
C ILE A 3 -0.89 -10.94 -9.40
N GLY A 4 0.03 -9.99 -9.24
CA GLY A 4 0.84 -9.45 -10.32
C GLY A 4 0.32 -8.18 -10.98
N ASP A 5 -0.74 -7.56 -10.44
CA ASP A 5 -1.18 -6.23 -10.85
C ASP A 5 -0.14 -5.15 -10.50
N GLU A 6 0.01 -4.20 -11.42
CA GLU A 6 0.72 -2.94 -11.22
C GLU A 6 -0.24 -1.92 -10.61
N ILE A 7 0.11 -1.38 -9.45
CA ILE A 7 -0.72 -0.40 -8.75
C ILE A 7 -0.06 0.96 -8.85
N ALA A 8 -0.72 1.90 -9.53
CA ALA A 8 -0.33 3.30 -9.52
C ALA A 8 -0.80 3.96 -8.21
N ILE A 9 0.15 4.49 -7.44
CA ILE A 9 -0.10 5.16 -6.16
C ILE A 9 0.23 6.64 -6.31
N HIS A 10 -0.70 7.47 -5.85
CA HIS A 10 -0.66 8.93 -5.95
C HIS A 10 -0.62 9.58 -4.57
N ASP A 11 -0.42 10.89 -4.55
CA ASP A 11 -0.29 11.69 -3.34
C ASP A 11 -1.53 11.60 -2.43
N HIS A 12 -1.28 11.64 -1.11
CA HIS A 12 -2.29 11.62 -0.06
C HIS A 12 -3.14 10.35 0.03
N ILE A 13 -2.70 9.25 -0.59
CA ILE A 13 -3.38 7.95 -0.52
C ILE A 13 -2.59 7.00 0.37
N ALA A 14 -3.29 6.22 1.20
CA ALA A 14 -2.70 5.13 1.95
C ALA A 14 -2.40 3.94 1.03
N ILE A 15 -1.20 3.39 1.17
CA ILE A 15 -0.80 2.18 0.47
C ILE A 15 -1.65 1.02 1.00
N SER A 16 -2.41 0.39 0.10
CA SER A 16 -3.40 -0.63 0.48
C SER A 16 -2.81 -2.04 0.61
N VAL A 17 -1.65 -2.29 0.02
CA VAL A 17 -0.98 -3.60 0.00
C VAL A 17 0.54 -3.43 0.04
N ASP A 18 1.24 -4.43 0.58
CA ASP A 18 2.69 -4.50 0.45
C ASP A 18 3.09 -4.79 -1.00
N GLY A 19 4.20 -4.23 -1.47
CA GLY A 19 4.65 -4.39 -2.85
C GLY A 19 6.07 -3.89 -3.08
N GLN A 20 6.57 -4.07 -4.30
CA GLN A 20 7.88 -3.54 -4.72
C GLN A 20 7.69 -2.41 -5.72
N VAL A 21 8.38 -1.29 -5.53
CA VAL A 21 8.33 -0.17 -6.47
C VAL A 21 9.03 -0.55 -7.77
N ILE A 22 8.32 -0.42 -8.88
CA ILE A 22 8.82 -0.72 -10.22
C ILE A 22 8.99 0.54 -11.08
N ASP A 23 8.33 1.65 -10.71
CA ASP A 23 8.48 2.95 -11.37
C ASP A 23 8.23 4.10 -10.38
N GLY A 24 8.95 5.21 -10.56
CA GLY A 24 8.75 6.44 -9.78
C GLY A 24 9.41 6.49 -8.40
N GLU A 25 9.03 7.52 -7.64
CA GLU A 25 9.55 7.82 -6.29
C GLU A 25 8.47 8.52 -5.47
N VAL A 26 8.47 8.23 -4.17
CA VAL A 26 7.51 8.75 -3.22
C VAL A 26 8.17 9.10 -1.89
N ILE A 27 7.59 10.05 -1.18
CA ILE A 27 7.80 10.26 0.25
C ILE A 27 6.58 9.66 0.95
N VAL A 28 6.82 8.65 1.77
CA VAL A 28 5.81 8.00 2.59
C VAL A 28 6.03 8.31 4.06
N ASP A 29 4.95 8.29 4.82
CA ASP A 29 4.99 8.25 6.27
C ASP A 29 4.68 6.83 6.76
N GLN A 30 5.56 6.32 7.63
CA GLN A 30 5.49 4.95 8.13
C GLN A 30 4.51 4.80 9.31
N PHE A 31 3.88 5.89 9.77
CA PHE A 31 3.21 5.96 11.05
C PHE A 31 1.70 5.73 10.95
N ALA A 32 1.32 4.47 10.67
CA ALA A 32 -0.04 4.03 10.93
C ALA A 32 -0.32 3.73 12.42
N ILE A 33 0.71 3.51 13.26
CA ILE A 33 0.54 2.84 14.58
C ILE A 33 1.30 3.47 15.78
N ALA A 34 2.37 4.25 15.64
CA ALA A 34 3.28 4.52 16.76
C ALA A 34 3.34 5.97 17.35
N GLY A 35 2.68 7.00 16.78
CA GLY A 35 2.65 8.40 17.30
C GLY A 35 3.65 9.52 16.87
N GLU A 36 4.52 9.37 15.89
CA GLU A 36 5.59 10.30 15.45
C GLU A 36 5.81 10.23 13.92
N MET A 37 5.53 11.27 13.14
CA MET A 37 5.77 11.22 11.68
C MET A 37 7.26 11.04 11.35
N LEU A 38 7.60 9.98 10.61
CA LEU A 38 8.94 9.72 10.10
C LEU A 38 8.87 9.56 8.58
N PRO A 39 9.14 10.64 7.81
CA PRO A 39 9.11 10.57 6.37
C PRO A 39 10.25 9.72 5.83
N LEU A 40 9.93 8.76 4.96
CA LEU A 40 10.88 7.94 4.23
C LEU A 40 10.70 8.17 2.72
N SER A 41 11.80 8.40 2.02
CA SER A 41 11.84 8.37 0.55
C SER A 41 11.96 6.93 0.07
N VAL A 42 11.07 6.52 -0.84
CA VAL A 42 11.04 5.17 -1.43
C VAL A 42 11.04 5.31 -2.95
N SER A 43 11.92 4.58 -3.61
CA SER A 43 12.15 4.67 -5.05
C SER A 43 12.19 3.27 -5.68
N VAL A 44 12.29 3.20 -7.01
CA VAL A 44 12.35 1.93 -7.76
C VAL A 44 13.34 0.94 -7.16
N GLY A 45 12.90 -0.31 -6.99
CA GLY A 45 13.67 -1.39 -6.39
C GLY A 45 13.38 -1.60 -4.90
N GLU A 46 12.90 -0.57 -4.20
CA GLU A 46 12.56 -0.64 -2.78
C GLU A 46 11.16 -1.21 -2.54
N VAL A 47 10.87 -1.59 -1.30
CA VAL A 47 9.58 -2.15 -0.89
C VAL A 47 8.70 -1.10 -0.21
N VAL A 48 7.41 -1.14 -0.54
CA VAL A 48 6.37 -0.38 0.16
C VAL A 48 5.51 -1.32 0.99
N ARG A 49 4.98 -0.81 2.10
CA ARG A 49 4.10 -1.59 2.98
C ARG A 49 2.68 -1.05 3.05
N GLY A 50 1.75 -1.98 3.23
CA GLY A 50 0.36 -1.66 3.52
C GLY A 50 0.25 -0.83 4.80
N GLY A 51 -0.52 0.25 4.74
CA GLY A 51 -0.71 1.19 5.85
C GLY A 51 0.22 2.39 5.86
N TRP A 52 1.25 2.44 5.02
CA TRP A 52 2.03 3.67 4.83
C TRP A 52 1.21 4.72 4.09
N VAL A 53 1.37 5.99 4.45
CA VAL A 53 0.64 7.09 3.80
C VAL A 53 1.58 7.82 2.86
N VAL A 54 1.19 7.95 1.59
CA VAL A 54 1.96 8.77 0.65
C VAL A 54 1.78 10.25 1.00
N MET A 55 2.87 10.88 1.40
CA MET A 55 2.94 12.32 1.65
C MET A 55 3.12 13.10 0.35
N ARG A 56 3.98 12.62 -0.55
CA ARG A 56 4.28 13.32 -1.80
C ARG A 56 4.88 12.41 -2.85
N GLY A 57 4.58 12.67 -4.12
CA GLY A 57 5.17 11.95 -5.25
C GLY A 57 4.22 10.93 -5.84
N ARG A 58 4.76 10.07 -6.69
CA ARG A 58 4.01 9.06 -7.43
C ARG A 58 4.91 7.87 -7.66
N LEU A 59 4.36 6.69 -7.46
CA LEU A 59 5.05 5.44 -7.79
C LEU A 59 4.09 4.44 -8.42
N VAL A 60 4.65 3.45 -9.10
CA VAL A 60 3.97 2.22 -9.47
C VAL A 60 4.61 1.09 -8.68
N ALA A 61 3.79 0.31 -7.98
CA ALA A 61 4.24 -0.84 -7.21
C ALA A 61 3.64 -2.13 -7.77
N TYR A 62 4.46 -3.17 -7.82
CA TYR A 62 4.03 -4.54 -8.06
C TYR A 62 3.46 -5.13 -6.79
N ALA A 63 2.20 -5.57 -6.82
CA ALA A 63 1.55 -6.21 -5.69
C ALA A 63 1.62 -7.75 -5.81
N PRO A 64 2.42 -8.44 -4.97
CA PRO A 64 2.50 -9.90 -4.98
C PRO A 64 1.23 -10.58 -4.45
N ALA A 65 0.35 -9.85 -3.75
CA ALA A 65 -0.95 -10.33 -3.28
C ALA A 65 -1.96 -9.18 -3.18
N VAL A 66 -3.20 -9.43 -3.58
CA VAL A 66 -4.28 -8.43 -3.60
C VAL A 66 -5.59 -9.03 -3.14
N GLY A 67 -6.40 -8.25 -2.42
CA GLY A 67 -7.76 -8.65 -2.01
C GLY A 67 -7.83 -9.70 -0.90
N ASN A 68 -8.57 -10.79 -1.14
CA ASN A 68 -9.04 -11.78 -0.14
C ASN A 68 -7.91 -12.64 0.49
N GLU A 69 -6.69 -12.54 -0.04
CA GLU A 69 -5.48 -13.19 0.49
C GLU A 69 -4.68 -12.30 1.44
N THR A 70 -5.02 -11.01 1.53
CA THR A 70 -4.44 -10.10 2.53
C THR A 70 -5.15 -10.27 3.88
N THR A 71 -4.44 -10.04 4.99
CA THR A 71 -5.01 -10.13 6.35
C THR A 71 -6.25 -9.25 6.54
N LEU A 72 -6.36 -8.13 5.83
CA LEU A 72 -7.53 -7.23 5.86
C LEU A 72 -8.72 -7.75 5.03
N GLY A 73 -8.49 -8.41 3.89
CA GLY A 73 -9.56 -8.99 3.05
C GLY A 73 -10.42 -10.04 3.77
N ARG A 74 -9.83 -10.78 4.71
CA ARG A 74 -10.57 -11.72 5.57
C ARG A 74 -11.49 -11.04 6.59
N ILE A 75 -11.24 -9.78 6.94
CA ILE A 75 -12.03 -9.04 7.93
C ILE A 75 -13.29 -8.47 7.26
N ILE A 76 -13.18 -7.97 6.02
CA ILE A 76 -14.30 -7.33 5.30
C ILE A 76 -15.28 -8.36 4.73
N SER A 77 -14.82 -9.55 4.33
CA SER A 77 -15.69 -10.62 3.80
C SER A 77 -16.64 -11.27 4.83
N ARG A 78 -16.69 -10.80 6.08
CA ARG A 78 -17.65 -11.30 7.09
C ARG A 78 -18.87 -10.38 7.29
N VAL A 79 -18.93 -9.22 6.64
CA VAL A 79 -20.03 -8.24 6.80
C VAL A 79 -20.97 -8.17 5.59
N GLU A 80 -20.99 -9.19 4.73
CA GLU A 80 -21.99 -9.32 3.65
C GLU A 80 -22.79 -10.62 3.77
N GLY A 81 -23.14 -10.95 5.01
CA GLY A 81 -23.91 -12.14 5.37
C GLY A 81 -24.87 -11.87 6.52
N SER A 82 -25.73 -10.86 6.40
CA SER A 82 -27.04 -10.90 7.05
C SER A 82 -28.06 -10.28 6.12
N ALA A 83 -28.93 -11.15 5.61
CA ALA A 83 -30.25 -10.80 5.14
C ALA A 83 -31.11 -10.19 6.26
#